data_AF-A0AA35TUN9-F1
#
_entry.id   AF-A0AA35TUN9-F1
#
_cell.length_a   1.000
_cell.length_b   1.000
_cell.length_c   1.000
_cell.angle_alpha   90.00
_cell.angle_beta   90.00
_cell.angle_gamma   90.00
#
_symmetry.space_group_name_H-M   'P 1'
#
loop_
_entity.id
_entity.type
_entity.pdbx_description
1 polymer ?
#
loop_
_entity_poly.entity_id
_entity_poly.type
_entity_poly.pdbx_seq_one_letter_code
_entity_poly.pdbx_strand_id
1 'polypeptide(L)'
;MEPPTSSGLQRLIGTCLLVLKDEQSSSLSAEVCEGLLATDPSPLSSSPPPTTTDRGTHVLHGYPAYPLYIRLSACINHWLTTGRCPVLDLPAMHLLNEQESLAERSTRLEAAGHIVRDSTAHWRRWSEEEKQSALLKLLKSLGYRGVSDLIGVRRTVGSCDCLPPPIGVLMATFNSPHSPNAKLSVGARALSKHCHRDTSHQWWGNCTGC
;
A
#
# COMPACT_ATOMS: atom_id res chain seq x y z
N MET A 1 8.65 13.52 -22.87
CA MET A 1 7.22 13.24 -22.57
C MET A 1 7.05 13.58 -21.10
N GLU A 2 6.37 14.68 -20.75
CA GLU A 2 6.24 15.06 -19.33
C GLU A 2 4.98 14.38 -18.73
N PRO A 3 5.11 13.76 -17.55
CA PRO A 3 4.11 12.93 -16.90
C PRO A 3 2.92 13.68 -16.27
N PRO A 4 1.89 12.98 -15.76
CA PRO A 4 0.85 13.60 -14.95
C PRO A 4 1.44 14.37 -13.77
N THR A 5 0.81 15.49 -13.38
CA THR A 5 1.13 16.12 -12.11
C THR A 5 0.63 15.22 -10.98
N SER A 6 1.49 14.96 -9.99
CA SER A 6 1.19 14.05 -8.86
C SER A 6 -0.14 14.40 -8.16
N SER A 7 -0.40 15.70 -7.97
CA SER A 7 -1.63 16.21 -7.34
C SER A 7 -2.89 16.02 -8.21
N GLY A 8 -2.79 16.13 -9.53
CA GLY A 8 -3.90 15.90 -10.45
C GLY A 8 -4.32 14.44 -10.48
N LEU A 9 -3.35 13.53 -10.59
CA LEU A 9 -3.61 12.10 -10.60
C LEU A 9 -4.19 11.62 -9.27
N GLN A 10 -3.66 12.10 -8.15
CA GLN A 10 -4.19 11.80 -6.82
C GLN A 10 -5.69 12.15 -6.71
N ARG A 11 -6.09 13.33 -7.22
CA ARG A 11 -7.50 13.74 -7.23
C ARG A 11 -8.36 12.79 -8.06
N LEU A 12 -7.92 12.46 -9.27
CA LEU A 12 -8.65 11.56 -10.18
C LEU A 12 -8.83 10.16 -9.58
N ILE A 13 -7.78 9.59 -8.97
CA ILE A 13 -7.85 8.29 -8.30
C ILE A 13 -8.81 8.34 -7.10
N GLY A 14 -8.76 9.42 -6.31
CA GLY A 14 -9.73 9.64 -5.23
C GLY A 14 -11.19 9.61 -5.74
N THR A 15 -11.48 10.33 -6.83
CA THR A 15 -12.81 10.31 -7.47
C THR A 15 -13.18 8.92 -7.98
N CYS A 16 -12.24 8.18 -8.60
CA CYS A 16 -12.49 6.82 -9.07
C CYS A 16 -12.86 5.88 -7.92
N LEU A 17 -12.17 5.97 -6.78
CA LEU A 17 -12.46 5.15 -5.61
C LEU A 17 -13.83 5.47 -5.00
N LEU A 18 -14.28 6.72 -5.03
CA LEU A 18 -15.64 7.09 -4.63
C LEU A 18 -16.69 6.46 -5.56
N VAL A 19 -16.47 6.49 -6.87
CA VAL A 19 -17.36 5.82 -7.84
C VAL A 19 -17.41 4.31 -7.61
N LEU A 20 -16.27 3.66 -7.41
CA LEU A 20 -16.20 2.22 -7.19
C LEU A 20 -16.81 1.79 -5.85
N LYS A 21 -16.72 2.65 -4.83
CA LYS A 21 -17.35 2.42 -3.54
C LYS A 21 -18.87 2.25 -3.66
N ASP A 22 -19.50 3.05 -4.51
CA ASP A 22 -20.96 3.06 -4.70
C ASP A 22 -21.43 1.97 -5.69
N GLU A 23 -20.52 1.25 -6.35
CA GLU A 23 -20.83 0.24 -7.35
C GLU A 23 -20.95 -1.17 -6.73
N GLN A 24 -22.16 -1.74 -6.72
CA GLN A 24 -22.48 -3.01 -6.06
C GLN A 24 -21.75 -4.25 -6.62
N SER A 25 -21.20 -4.20 -7.84
CA SER A 25 -20.53 -5.34 -8.51
C SER A 25 -19.09 -5.02 -8.93
N SER A 26 -18.42 -4.16 -8.18
CA SER A 26 -17.02 -3.83 -8.39
C SER A 26 -16.09 -4.96 -7.93
N SER A 27 -14.96 -5.15 -8.61
CA SER A 27 -13.87 -6.03 -8.17
C SER A 27 -13.09 -5.49 -6.97
N LEU A 28 -13.40 -4.26 -6.56
CA LEU A 28 -12.98 -3.61 -5.33
C LEU A 28 -14.24 -3.35 -4.49
N SER A 29 -14.34 -3.99 -3.33
CA SER A 29 -15.51 -3.80 -2.46
C SER A 29 -15.58 -2.37 -1.89
N ALA A 30 -16.76 -1.99 -1.40
CA ALA A 30 -16.96 -0.71 -0.74
C ALA A 30 -16.00 -0.54 0.46
N GLU A 31 -15.80 -1.60 1.27
CA GLU A 31 -14.91 -1.57 2.43
C GLU A 31 -13.45 -1.32 2.03
N VAL A 32 -13.02 -1.91 0.91
CA VAL A 32 -11.67 -1.68 0.38
C VAL A 32 -11.52 -0.23 -0.07
N CYS A 33 -12.50 0.31 -0.80
CA CYS A 33 -12.47 1.69 -1.26
C CYS A 33 -12.47 2.67 -0.06
N GLU A 34 -13.29 2.41 0.95
CA GLU A 34 -13.30 3.16 2.21
C GLU A 34 -11.95 3.10 2.94
N GLY A 35 -11.36 1.92 3.07
CA GLY A 35 -10.06 1.74 3.71
C GLY A 35 -8.93 2.47 2.97
N LEU A 36 -9.00 2.54 1.64
CA LEU A 36 -8.02 3.28 0.83
C LEU A 36 -8.15 4.81 1.00
N LEU A 37 -9.38 5.30 1.19
CA LEU A 37 -9.72 6.72 1.35
C LEU A 37 -9.60 7.21 2.79
N ALA A 38 -9.61 6.32 3.77
CA ALA A 38 -9.57 6.64 5.19
C ALA A 38 -8.35 7.49 5.57
N THR A 39 -8.50 8.35 6.56
CA THR A 39 -7.42 9.20 7.10
C THR A 39 -6.94 8.69 8.45
N ASP A 40 -5.65 8.82 8.75
CA ASP A 40 -5.12 8.59 10.10
C ASP A 40 -4.87 9.94 10.79
N PRO A 41 -5.60 10.28 11.86
CA PRO A 41 -5.38 11.52 12.59
C PRO A 41 -4.09 11.50 13.45
N SER A 42 -3.40 10.36 13.54
CA SER A 42 -2.18 10.24 14.33
C SER A 42 -1.08 11.17 13.81
N PRO A 43 -0.41 11.94 14.68
CA PRO A 43 0.71 12.80 14.29
C PRO A 43 1.92 11.99 13.77
N LEU A 44 1.96 10.68 14.05
CA LEU A 44 2.99 9.77 13.53
C LEU A 44 2.74 9.37 12.07
N SER A 45 1.57 9.68 11.50
CA SER A 45 1.23 9.38 10.09
C SER A 45 1.90 10.33 9.10
N SER A 46 2.54 11.41 9.56
CA SER A 46 3.28 12.34 8.69
C SER A 46 4.64 11.76 8.31
N SER A 47 4.66 10.63 7.61
CA SER A 47 5.82 10.26 6.80
C SER A 47 5.99 11.35 5.72
N PRO A 48 7.21 11.79 5.39
CA PRO A 48 7.39 12.64 4.22
C PRO A 48 6.75 11.93 3.01
N PRO A 49 6.02 12.66 2.14
CA PRO A 49 5.42 12.06 0.96
C PRO A 49 6.51 11.35 0.16
N PRO A 50 6.21 10.19 -0.47
CA PRO A 50 7.19 9.48 -1.27
C PRO A 50 7.76 10.43 -2.32
N THR A 51 9.02 10.83 -2.16
CA THR A 51 9.72 11.66 -3.15
C THR A 51 9.99 10.79 -4.36
N THR A 52 9.44 11.17 -5.50
CA THR A 52 9.77 10.60 -6.82
C THR A 52 11.20 11.02 -7.20
N THR A 53 12.20 10.34 -6.65
CA THR A 53 13.53 10.26 -7.24
C THR A 53 13.57 9.12 -8.25
N ASP A 54 14.52 9.20 -9.20
CA ASP A 54 14.66 8.37 -10.40
C ASP A 54 14.77 6.84 -10.15
N ARG A 55 14.84 6.41 -8.88
CA ARG A 55 14.74 5.00 -8.46
C ARG A 55 13.36 4.75 -7.86
N GLY A 56 12.48 4.10 -8.64
CA GLY A 56 11.07 3.81 -8.28
C GLY A 56 10.82 3.06 -6.96
N THR A 57 11.85 2.51 -6.32
CA THR A 57 11.75 1.81 -5.03
C THR A 57 11.45 2.71 -3.83
N HIS A 58 11.68 4.03 -3.92
CA HIS A 58 11.34 4.95 -2.82
C HIS A 58 9.82 5.08 -2.60
N VAL A 59 8.99 4.82 -3.61
CA VAL A 59 7.52 4.94 -3.51
C VAL A 59 6.94 3.93 -2.50
N LEU A 60 7.59 2.77 -2.36
CA LEU A 60 7.12 1.64 -1.55
C LEU A 60 7.97 1.41 -0.29
N HIS A 61 8.70 2.42 0.16
CA HIS A 61 9.53 2.30 1.35
C HIS A 61 8.71 2.41 2.64
N GLY A 62 9.04 1.56 3.62
CA GLY A 62 8.45 1.58 4.96
C GLY A 62 6.94 1.31 5.00
N TYR A 63 6.37 1.51 6.19
CA TYR A 63 4.93 1.36 6.42
C TYR A 63 4.14 2.43 5.64
N PRO A 64 3.02 2.08 4.98
CA PRO A 64 2.26 3.05 4.21
C PRO A 64 1.56 4.08 5.11
N ALA A 65 1.77 5.36 4.78
CA ALA A 65 1.04 6.45 5.40
C ALA A 65 -0.39 6.50 4.85
N TYR A 66 -1.32 6.88 5.70
CA TYR A 66 -2.71 7.12 5.34
C TYR A 66 -2.91 8.57 4.88
N PRO A 67 -3.82 8.85 3.94
CA PRO A 67 -4.69 7.88 3.25
C PRO A 67 -3.94 7.06 2.17
N LEU A 68 -4.21 5.75 2.12
CA LEU A 68 -3.44 4.79 1.31
C LEU A 68 -3.50 5.06 -0.20
N TYR A 69 -4.59 5.68 -0.68
CA TYR A 69 -4.72 6.00 -2.11
C TYR A 69 -3.65 6.99 -2.59
N ILE A 70 -2.98 7.73 -1.71
CA ILE A 70 -1.86 8.61 -2.09
C ILE A 70 -0.67 7.78 -2.56
N ARG A 71 -0.31 6.72 -1.83
CA ARG A 71 0.75 5.79 -2.24
C ARG A 71 0.37 5.07 -3.52
N LEU A 72 -0.88 4.62 -3.63
CA LEU A 72 -1.42 4.04 -4.86
C LEU A 72 -1.25 5.00 -6.05
N SER A 73 -1.59 6.28 -5.85
CA SER A 73 -1.47 7.33 -6.87
C SER A 73 -0.02 7.57 -7.27
N ALA A 74 0.90 7.63 -6.32
CA ALA A 74 2.32 7.76 -6.59
C ALA A 74 2.86 6.57 -7.40
N CYS A 75 2.43 5.35 -7.07
CA CYS A 75 2.81 4.14 -7.79
C CYS A 75 2.28 4.12 -9.23
N ILE A 76 1.01 4.47 -9.43
CA ILE A 76 0.40 4.58 -10.77
C ILE A 76 1.04 5.71 -11.57
N ASN A 77 1.36 6.84 -10.93
CA ASN A 77 2.07 7.95 -11.60
C ASN A 77 3.43 7.51 -12.11
N HIS A 78 4.20 6.82 -11.27
CA HIS A 78 5.49 6.27 -11.66
C HIS A 78 5.33 5.33 -12.85
N TRP A 79 4.34 4.43 -12.80
CA TRP A 79 4.08 3.49 -13.87
C TRP A 79 3.68 4.17 -15.18
N LEU A 80 2.79 5.17 -15.15
CA LEU A 80 2.42 5.97 -16.32
C LEU A 80 3.61 6.74 -16.90
N THR A 81 4.53 7.19 -16.04
CA THR A 81 5.69 8.01 -16.41
C THR A 81 6.80 7.18 -17.06
N THR A 82 7.14 6.04 -16.45
CA THR A 82 8.29 5.22 -16.84
C THR A 82 7.91 4.05 -17.73
N GLY A 83 6.62 3.72 -17.81
CA GLY A 83 6.12 2.49 -18.42
C GLY A 83 6.43 1.23 -17.61
N ARG A 84 7.07 1.35 -16.43
CA ARG A 84 7.46 0.23 -15.57
C ARG A 84 6.75 0.30 -14.23
N CYS A 85 6.16 -0.82 -13.80
CA CYS A 85 5.51 -0.91 -12.51
C CYS A 85 6.58 -1.13 -11.41
N PRO A 86 6.72 -0.22 -10.43
CA PRO A 86 7.81 -0.30 -9.45
C PRO A 86 7.67 -1.50 -8.50
N VAL A 87 6.48 -2.10 -8.43
CA VAL A 87 6.21 -3.32 -7.65
C VAL A 87 6.94 -4.54 -8.21
N LEU A 88 7.18 -4.57 -9.53
CA LEU A 88 7.91 -5.67 -10.20
C LEU A 88 9.41 -5.66 -9.86
N ASP A 89 9.92 -4.50 -9.44
CA ASP A 89 11.33 -4.30 -9.07
C ASP A 89 11.59 -4.48 -7.55
N LEU A 90 10.58 -4.90 -6.79
CA LEU A 90 10.75 -5.12 -5.34
C LEU A 90 11.72 -6.28 -5.06
N PRO A 91 12.61 -6.15 -4.05
CA PRO A 91 13.62 -7.16 -3.76
C PRO A 91 12.99 -8.49 -3.34
N ALA A 92 13.62 -9.62 -3.65
CA ALA A 92 13.20 -10.90 -3.11
C ALA A 92 13.41 -10.93 -1.59
N MET A 93 12.39 -11.38 -0.84
CA MET A 93 12.50 -11.53 0.61
C MET A 93 12.72 -13.00 0.94
N HIS A 94 13.99 -13.44 0.93
CA HIS A 94 14.35 -14.87 1.06
C HIS A 94 13.86 -15.54 2.36
N LEU A 95 13.55 -14.75 3.40
CA LEU A 95 12.99 -15.24 4.67
C LEU A 95 11.47 -15.38 4.66
N LEU A 96 10.79 -14.86 3.63
CA LEU A 96 9.34 -14.90 3.50
C LEU A 96 8.96 -15.92 2.42
N ASN A 97 8.07 -16.85 2.77
CA ASN A 97 7.52 -17.77 1.80
C ASN A 97 6.35 -17.12 1.06
N GLU A 98 6.64 -16.54 -0.11
CA GLU A 98 5.68 -15.87 -0.99
C GLU A 98 5.01 -16.84 -2.00
N GLN A 99 5.44 -18.11 -2.09
CA GLN A 99 4.90 -19.12 -3.02
C GLN A 99 4.63 -18.56 -4.44
N GLU A 100 3.49 -18.93 -5.04
CA GLU A 100 3.04 -18.52 -6.37
C GLU A 100 2.63 -17.04 -6.44
N SER A 101 2.57 -16.32 -5.31
CA SER A 101 2.12 -14.92 -5.30
C SER A 101 3.01 -14.01 -6.16
N LEU A 102 4.30 -14.34 -6.29
CA LEU A 102 5.22 -13.59 -7.16
C LEU A 102 4.82 -13.73 -8.63
N ALA A 103 4.53 -14.96 -9.08
CA ALA A 103 4.12 -15.24 -10.44
C ALA A 103 2.74 -14.64 -10.74
N GLU A 104 1.76 -14.84 -9.84
CA GLU A 104 0.43 -14.25 -9.98
C GLU A 104 0.46 -12.72 -10.05
N ARG A 105 1.31 -12.08 -9.23
CA ARG A 105 1.51 -10.63 -9.24
C ARG A 105 2.07 -10.17 -10.58
N SER A 106 3.09 -10.85 -11.10
CA SER A 106 3.63 -10.54 -12.43
C SER A 106 2.57 -10.66 -13.51
N THR A 107 1.82 -11.78 -13.56
CA THR A 107 0.73 -11.98 -14.53
C THR A 107 -0.33 -10.88 -14.44
N ARG A 108 -0.76 -10.52 -13.23
CA ARG A 108 -1.78 -9.48 -12.99
C ARG A 108 -1.29 -8.09 -13.44
N LEU A 109 -0.06 -7.72 -13.10
CA LEU A 109 0.49 -6.42 -13.43
C LEU A 109 0.85 -6.30 -14.92
N GLU A 110 1.28 -7.39 -15.57
CA GLU A 110 1.46 -7.45 -17.03
C GLU A 110 0.13 -7.23 -17.76
N ALA A 111 -0.94 -7.90 -17.33
CA ALA A 111 -2.28 -7.74 -17.89
C ALA A 111 -2.80 -6.29 -17.74
N ALA A 112 -2.67 -5.71 -16.55
CA ALA A 112 -3.02 -4.31 -16.30
C ALA A 112 -2.11 -3.31 -17.05
N GLY A 113 -0.88 -3.71 -17.36
CA GLY A 113 0.11 -2.88 -18.04
C GLY A 113 -0.29 -2.46 -19.44
N HIS A 114 -1.17 -3.20 -20.14
CA HIS A 114 -1.72 -2.75 -21.42
C HIS A 114 -2.50 -1.44 -21.28
N ILE A 115 -3.35 -1.34 -20.25
CA ILE A 115 -4.16 -0.14 -19.97
C ILE A 115 -3.24 1.06 -19.70
N VAL A 116 -2.17 0.83 -18.93
CA VAL A 116 -1.18 1.88 -18.62
C VAL A 116 -0.44 2.34 -19.88
N ARG A 117 0.03 1.42 -20.72
CA ARG A 117 0.73 1.76 -21.97
C ARG A 117 -0.14 2.57 -22.92
N ASP A 118 -1.39 2.16 -23.11
CA ASP A 118 -2.36 2.90 -23.94
C ASP A 118 -2.61 4.30 -23.37
N SER A 119 -2.72 4.39 -22.04
CA SER A 119 -2.93 5.64 -21.34
C SER A 119 -1.74 6.59 -21.47
N THR A 120 -0.51 6.12 -21.30
CA THR A 120 0.70 6.94 -21.42
C THR A 120 0.79 7.63 -22.79
N ALA A 121 0.42 6.95 -23.87
CA ALA A 121 0.48 7.51 -25.21
C ALA A 121 -0.51 8.68 -25.45
N HIS A 122 -1.64 8.69 -24.73
CA HIS A 122 -2.75 9.61 -24.99
C HIS A 122 -3.08 10.58 -23.84
N TRP A 123 -2.48 10.37 -22.65
CA TRP A 123 -2.85 11.02 -21.39
C TRP A 123 -3.04 12.55 -21.47
N ARG A 124 -2.19 13.23 -22.25
CA ARG A 124 -2.24 14.69 -22.40
C ARG A 124 -3.41 15.21 -23.22
N ARG A 125 -3.88 14.40 -24.17
CA ARG A 125 -4.97 14.77 -25.09
C ARG A 125 -6.33 14.38 -24.54
N TRP A 126 -6.33 13.45 -23.59
CA TRP A 126 -7.56 12.98 -22.97
C TRP A 126 -8.24 14.05 -22.12
N SER A 127 -9.57 14.07 -22.21
CA SER A 127 -10.42 14.78 -21.26
C SER A 127 -10.30 14.17 -19.85
N GLU A 128 -10.82 14.85 -18.84
CA GLU A 128 -10.83 14.31 -17.48
C GLU A 128 -11.70 13.04 -17.39
N GLU A 129 -12.80 12.99 -18.14
CA GLU A 129 -13.69 11.82 -18.22
C GLU A 129 -12.99 10.61 -18.85
N GLU A 130 -12.19 10.83 -19.90
CA GLU A 130 -11.39 9.78 -20.54
C GLU A 130 -10.31 9.24 -19.59
N LYS A 131 -9.61 10.13 -18.87
CA LYS A 131 -8.63 9.71 -17.84
C LYS A 131 -9.31 8.94 -16.71
N GLN A 132 -10.45 9.42 -16.22
CA GLN A 132 -11.23 8.76 -15.18
C GLN A 132 -11.68 7.36 -15.64
N SER A 133 -12.20 7.24 -16.87
CA SER A 133 -12.59 5.97 -17.48
C SER A 133 -11.41 4.98 -17.57
N ALA A 134 -10.23 5.45 -17.99
CA ALA A 134 -9.03 4.62 -18.05
C ALA A 134 -8.57 4.16 -16.65
N LEU A 135 -8.58 5.06 -15.66
CA LEU A 135 -8.22 4.73 -14.27
C LEU A 135 -9.22 3.77 -13.63
N LEU A 136 -10.52 3.92 -13.87
CA LEU A 136 -11.55 2.98 -13.41
C LEU A 136 -11.31 1.59 -14.00
N LYS A 137 -11.05 1.50 -15.32
CA LYS A 137 -10.71 0.22 -15.97
C LYS A 137 -9.46 -0.40 -15.36
N LEU A 138 -8.43 0.39 -15.10
CA LEU A 138 -7.19 -0.06 -14.46
C LEU A 138 -7.47 -0.60 -13.04
N LEU A 139 -8.15 0.16 -12.19
CA LEU A 139 -8.48 -0.25 -10.82
C LEU A 139 -9.34 -1.52 -10.80
N LYS A 140 -10.33 -1.62 -11.70
CA LYS A 140 -11.15 -2.83 -11.86
C LYS A 140 -10.32 -4.03 -12.30
N SER A 141 -9.40 -3.85 -13.24
CA SER A 141 -8.49 -4.90 -13.72
C SER A 141 -7.50 -5.36 -12.66
N LEU A 142 -7.01 -4.46 -11.82
CA LEU A 142 -6.12 -4.78 -10.70
C LEU A 142 -6.87 -5.55 -9.61
N GLY A 143 -8.12 -5.17 -9.34
CA GLY A 143 -8.90 -5.68 -8.22
C GLY A 143 -8.21 -5.46 -6.87
N TYR A 144 -8.75 -6.08 -5.82
CA TYR A 144 -8.18 -5.96 -4.47
C TYR A 144 -6.68 -6.30 -4.41
N ARG A 145 -6.29 -7.42 -5.00
CA ARG A 145 -4.92 -7.93 -4.89
C ARG A 145 -3.92 -7.06 -5.62
N GLY A 146 -4.25 -6.61 -6.84
CA GLY A 146 -3.38 -5.69 -7.59
C GLY A 146 -3.24 -4.35 -6.88
N VAL A 147 -4.32 -3.80 -6.32
CA VAL A 147 -4.26 -2.56 -5.53
C VAL A 147 -3.38 -2.74 -4.28
N SER A 148 -3.53 -3.87 -3.57
CA SER A 148 -2.69 -4.22 -2.42
C SER A 148 -1.20 -4.31 -2.79
N ASP A 149 -0.90 -4.90 -3.94
CA ASP A 149 0.45 -4.98 -4.48
C ASP A 149 1.02 -3.57 -4.74
N LEU A 150 0.24 -2.66 -5.33
CA LEU A 150 0.64 -1.27 -5.64
C LEU A 150 0.86 -0.38 -4.41
N ILE A 151 0.32 -0.74 -3.23
CA ILE A 151 0.64 -0.06 -1.96
C ILE A 151 1.76 -0.75 -1.17
N GLY A 152 2.33 -1.83 -1.71
CA GLY A 152 3.49 -2.52 -1.15
C GLY A 152 3.15 -3.64 -0.16
N VAL A 153 1.89 -4.08 -0.09
CA VAL A 153 1.49 -5.22 0.75
C VAL A 153 1.92 -6.51 0.07
N ARG A 154 2.74 -7.31 0.72
CA ARG A 154 3.14 -8.65 0.23
C ARG A 154 2.17 -9.73 0.70
N ARG A 155 2.15 -10.86 0.01
CA ARG A 155 1.37 -12.04 0.39
C ARG A 155 2.31 -13.20 0.66
N THR A 156 2.31 -13.69 1.89
CA THR A 156 3.04 -14.90 2.30
C THR A 156 2.07 -16.00 2.71
N VAL A 157 2.57 -17.22 2.88
CA VAL A 157 1.80 -18.31 3.51
C VAL A 157 1.26 -17.84 4.86
N GLY A 158 -0.05 -18.02 5.07
CA GLY A 158 -0.75 -17.61 6.29
C GLY A 158 -1.13 -16.13 6.36
N SER A 159 -0.84 -15.32 5.34
CA SER A 159 -1.34 -13.94 5.27
C SER A 159 -2.86 -13.93 5.08
N CYS A 160 -3.54 -12.97 5.72
CA CYS A 160 -4.90 -12.59 5.35
C CYS A 160 -4.84 -11.44 4.34
N ASP A 161 -5.77 -11.45 3.39
CA ASP A 161 -5.95 -10.35 2.44
C ASP A 161 -6.68 -9.20 3.15
N CYS A 162 -5.94 -8.34 3.84
CA CYS A 162 -6.44 -7.10 4.44
C CYS A 162 -5.54 -5.89 4.14
N LEU A 163 -6.14 -4.70 4.11
CA LEU A 163 -5.38 -3.46 4.03
C LEU A 163 -4.55 -3.25 5.32
N PRO A 164 -3.37 -2.65 5.23
CA PRO A 164 -2.50 -2.43 6.38
C PRO A 164 -3.16 -1.39 7.29
N PRO A 165 -3.40 -1.63 8.59
CA PRO A 165 -4.11 -0.69 9.46
C PRO A 165 -3.40 0.66 9.62
N PRO A 166 -4.11 1.74 10.00
CA PRO A 166 -3.48 3.02 10.35
C PRO A 166 -2.42 2.86 11.45
N ILE A 167 -1.34 3.66 11.39
CA ILE A 167 -0.28 3.65 12.41
C ILE A 167 -0.85 4.00 13.78
N GLY A 168 -1.80 4.94 13.85
CA GLY A 168 -2.52 5.27 15.08
C GLY A 168 -3.17 4.04 15.74
N VAL A 169 -3.80 3.18 14.94
CA VAL A 169 -4.43 1.93 15.42
C VAL A 169 -3.38 0.94 15.92
N LEU A 170 -2.26 0.79 15.20
CA LEU A 170 -1.15 -0.06 15.62
C LEU A 170 -0.58 0.39 16.97
N MET A 171 -0.34 1.69 17.13
CA MET A 171 0.20 2.24 18.38
C MET A 171 -0.77 2.12 19.54
N ALA A 172 -2.06 2.41 19.32
CA ALA A 172 -3.09 2.24 20.33
C ALA A 172 -3.18 0.77 20.79
N THR A 173 -3.16 -0.18 19.85
CA THR A 173 -3.19 -1.62 20.15
C THR A 173 -1.91 -2.09 20.83
N PHE A 174 -0.76 -1.57 20.43
CA PHE A 174 0.52 -1.91 21.05
C PHE A 174 0.56 -1.48 22.52
N ASN A 175 -0.06 -0.34 22.84
CA ASN A 175 -0.10 0.23 24.18
C ASN A 175 -1.29 -0.27 25.04
N SER A 176 -2.26 -0.97 24.47
CA SER A 176 -3.42 -1.48 25.23
C SER A 176 -3.04 -2.68 26.10
N PRO A 177 -3.71 -2.87 27.26
CA PRO A 177 -3.51 -4.06 28.10
C PRO A 177 -3.74 -5.35 27.31
N HIS A 178 -2.88 -6.36 27.49
CA HIS A 178 -3.02 -7.62 26.75
C HIS A 178 -4.31 -8.40 27.11
N SER A 179 -4.78 -8.25 28.33
CA SER A 179 -6.07 -8.74 28.81
C SER A 179 -6.57 -7.80 29.92
N PRO A 180 -7.85 -7.85 30.32
CA PRO A 180 -8.42 -6.91 31.29
C PRO A 180 -7.63 -6.78 32.61
N ASN A 181 -6.98 -7.86 33.05
CA ASN A 181 -6.21 -7.92 34.29
C ASN A 181 -4.68 -7.94 34.05
N ALA A 182 -4.21 -7.73 32.82
CA ALA A 182 -2.80 -7.76 32.50
C ALA A 182 -2.08 -6.51 33.01
N LYS A 183 -0.92 -6.70 33.63
CA LYS A 183 -0.01 -5.60 34.01
C LYS A 183 0.79 -5.04 32.83
N LEU A 184 0.87 -5.79 31.74
CA LEU A 184 1.65 -5.44 30.55
C LEU A 184 0.72 -5.23 29.35
N SER A 185 1.08 -4.26 28.53
CA SER A 185 0.45 -4.08 27.22
C SER A 185 0.79 -5.22 26.27
N VAL A 186 0.03 -5.35 25.18
CA VAL A 186 0.32 -6.28 24.09
C VAL A 186 1.77 -6.10 23.62
N GLY A 187 2.18 -4.85 23.40
CA GLY A 187 3.50 -4.49 22.95
C GLY A 187 4.61 -4.79 23.94
N ALA A 188 4.40 -4.48 25.23
CA ALA A 188 5.36 -4.80 26.28
C ALA A 188 5.60 -6.30 26.39
N ARG A 189 4.55 -7.13 26.32
CA ARG A 189 4.70 -8.60 26.30
C ARG A 189 5.48 -9.09 25.08
N ALA A 190 5.18 -8.54 23.90
CA ALA A 190 5.89 -8.89 22.68
C ALA A 190 7.38 -8.50 22.79
N LEU A 191 7.68 -7.29 23.24
CA LEU A 191 9.04 -6.80 23.45
C LEU A 191 9.81 -7.70 24.42
N SER A 192 9.26 -7.99 25.61
CA SER A 192 9.92 -8.88 26.59
C SER A 192 10.23 -10.27 26.01
N LYS A 193 9.32 -10.83 25.21
CA LYS A 193 9.52 -12.13 24.53
C LYS A 193 10.65 -12.06 23.50
N HIS A 194 10.77 -10.96 22.77
CA HIS A 194 11.80 -10.78 21.75
C HIS A 194 13.17 -10.44 22.36
N CYS A 195 13.24 -9.59 23.38
CA CYS A 195 14.48 -9.33 24.14
C CYS A 195 15.07 -10.62 24.71
N HIS A 196 14.25 -11.54 25.22
CA HIS A 196 14.74 -12.84 25.72
C HIS A 196 15.33 -13.74 24.63
N ARG A 197 14.87 -13.60 23.38
CA ARG A 197 15.37 -14.37 22.23
C ARG A 197 16.59 -13.74 21.56
N ASP A 198 16.78 -12.45 21.75
CA ASP A 198 17.95 -11.73 21.25
C ASP A 198 19.12 -11.89 22.22
N THR A 199 19.92 -12.93 21.99
CA THR A 199 21.12 -13.22 22.77
C THR A 199 22.20 -12.16 22.67
N SER A 200 22.13 -11.27 21.67
CA SER A 200 23.11 -10.20 21.45
C SER A 200 22.73 -8.90 22.16
N HIS A 201 21.45 -8.76 22.53
CA HIS A 201 20.82 -7.51 23.00
C HIS A 201 20.99 -6.31 22.06
N GLN A 202 21.44 -6.52 20.82
CA GLN A 202 21.73 -5.43 19.87
C GLN A 202 20.51 -4.95 19.10
N TRP A 203 19.49 -5.80 18.94
CA TRP A 203 18.33 -5.48 18.12
C TRP A 203 17.17 -4.96 18.97
N TRP A 204 16.78 -5.72 19.99
CA TRP A 204 15.64 -5.37 20.84
C TRP A 204 16.05 -4.65 22.15
N GLY A 205 17.35 -4.61 22.45
CA GLY A 205 17.87 -4.03 23.68
C GLY A 205 17.60 -4.89 24.93
N ASN A 206 17.88 -4.29 26.09
CA ASN A 206 17.66 -4.92 27.40
C ASN A 206 16.23 -4.67 27.87
N CYS A 207 15.54 -5.74 28.27
CA CYS A 207 14.23 -5.64 28.90
C CYS A 207 14.38 -5.46 30.42
N THR A 208 14.65 -4.24 30.86
CA THR A 208 14.67 -3.89 32.29
C THR A 208 13.29 -3.40 32.76
N GLY A 209 12.90 -3.76 33.99
CA GLY A 209 11.68 -3.24 34.61
C GLY A 209 11.89 -1.82 35.16
N CYS A 210 10.80 -1.06 35.27
CA CYS A 210 10.72 0.14 36.10
C CYS A 210 10.36 -0.24 37.54
#